data_AF-A0A9E0URY6-F1
#
_entry.id   AF-A0A9E0URY6-F1
#
_cell.length_a   1.000
_cell.length_b   1.000
_cell.length_c   1.000
_cell.angle_alpha   90.00
_cell.angle_beta   90.00
_cell.angle_gamma   90.00
#
_symmetry.space_group_name_H-M   'P 1'
#
loop_
_entity.id
_entity.type
_entity.pdbx_description
1 polymer ?
#
loop_
_entity_poly.entity_id
_entity_poly.type
_entity_poly.pdbx_seq_one_letter_code
_entity_poly.pdbx_strand_id
1 'polypeptide(L)'
;MKIIIPVVLLLIILISSDSFSQAQNGQFVKDTKSGCLVWNDVDAAMTVTWSGSCKDGYADGSGTLTWFDNNNIVATYIGEMQKGYVTGKGKYIYEGWGSAEGNFVNGTLQGNGKILMLTGGKLEGNFVDGELLDLDASYLNKLKKIDSGIEDTQEIYRGNGTLFYYALAPQNVKGVLVLLPSTGEGAENVISCNKKLMHLCYDNNILSVVLSTNYNKGLEADTAAMNFLNTTFSDIIKKYNAPADKFILSGLSLGGENALQYTEISRSGKFYTSIKPLAAIGVDPPVDMANLYDRAKEEIALYTRDSANLTDSKKAALNEDYFLIDYFDKLYGGSPKEVPEKYVEGSQYSLNHPDGGNAKYLIDVPIRIYTDPDISWQMKYKTRDYYHMNCVDQSAMINFLQISGNTRAEFIPALGKGYRLDGLRHPHSWSIVDADECITWMLNLIK
;
A
#
# COMPACT_ATOMS: atom_id res chain seq x y z
N MET A 1 6.21 -21.27 -13.43
CA MET A 1 6.65 -21.59 -12.05
C MET A 1 5.83 -20.69 -11.14
N LYS A 2 4.79 -21.25 -10.49
CA LYS A 2 3.96 -20.48 -9.57
C LYS A 2 4.86 -20.10 -8.39
N ILE A 3 5.10 -18.80 -8.18
CA ILE A 3 5.82 -18.33 -7.00
C ILE A 3 4.81 -18.42 -5.87
N ILE A 4 4.95 -19.46 -5.06
CA ILE A 4 4.12 -19.68 -3.89
C ILE A 4 4.66 -18.79 -2.78
N ILE A 5 3.93 -17.72 -2.46
CA ILE A 5 4.21 -16.88 -1.29
C ILE A 5 3.21 -17.28 -0.20
N PRO A 6 3.68 -17.81 0.94
CA PRO A 6 2.80 -18.03 2.08
C PRO A 6 2.19 -16.69 2.52
N VAL A 7 0.89 -16.71 2.86
CA VAL A 7 0.12 -15.54 3.34
C VAL A 7 0.77 -14.88 4.59
N VAL A 8 1.64 -15.61 5.29
CA VAL A 8 2.53 -15.12 6.36
C VAL A 8 3.50 -14.01 5.90
N LEU A 9 3.74 -13.87 4.60
CA LEU A 9 4.63 -12.86 4.02
C LEU A 9 4.05 -12.27 2.73
N LEU A 10 2.76 -11.88 2.78
CA LEU A 10 2.14 -10.99 1.80
C LEU A 10 2.62 -9.54 2.00
N LEU A 11 3.94 -9.37 2.05
CA LEU A 11 4.61 -8.09 2.01
C LEU A 11 5.83 -8.20 1.10
N ILE A 12 5.74 -7.45 0.00
CA ILE A 12 6.80 -7.16 -0.99
C ILE A 12 6.79 -8.08 -2.24
N ILE A 13 5.61 -8.50 -2.71
CA ILE A 13 5.39 -8.60 -4.16
C ILE A 13 4.09 -7.90 -4.54
N LEU A 14 4.25 -6.77 -5.22
CA LEU A 14 3.24 -6.27 -6.14
C LEU A 14 3.10 -7.29 -7.30
N ILE A 15 1.85 -7.66 -7.53
CA ILE A 15 1.27 -8.30 -8.71
C ILE A 15 1.46 -9.82 -8.89
N SER A 16 0.49 -10.57 -8.38
CA SER A 16 -0.12 -11.68 -9.14
C SER A 16 -1.64 -11.55 -9.05
N SER A 17 -2.29 -11.47 -10.20
CA SER A 17 -3.73 -11.45 -10.39
C SER A 17 -4.38 -12.73 -9.86
N ASP A 18 -5.02 -12.63 -8.72
CA ASP A 18 -6.27 -13.30 -8.41
C ASP A 18 -6.97 -12.42 -7.37
N SER A 19 -8.27 -12.19 -7.54
CA SER A 19 -9.11 -11.46 -6.60
C SER A 19 -9.08 -12.19 -5.24
N PHE A 20 -8.21 -11.75 -4.33
CA PHE A 20 -8.16 -12.31 -2.98
C PHE A 20 -9.18 -11.61 -2.08
N SER A 21 -10.42 -12.10 -2.16
CA SER A 21 -11.24 -12.24 -0.97
C SER A 21 -10.48 -13.19 -0.03
N GLN A 22 -9.74 -12.66 0.94
CA GLN A 22 -8.85 -13.46 1.76
C GLN A 22 -9.53 -13.94 3.03
N ALA A 23 -10.64 -14.68 2.90
CA ALA A 23 -11.01 -15.63 3.96
C ALA A 23 -9.80 -16.52 4.26
N GLN A 24 -9.45 -16.72 5.55
CA GLN A 24 -8.44 -17.71 5.95
C GLN A 24 -8.93 -19.11 5.53
N ASN A 25 -8.65 -19.52 4.30
CA ASN A 25 -8.92 -20.87 3.80
C ASN A 25 -7.80 -21.83 4.21
N GLY A 26 -7.37 -21.73 5.47
CA GLY A 26 -6.40 -22.67 6.02
C GLY A 26 -7.07 -24.00 6.37
N GLN A 27 -6.31 -25.07 6.32
CA GLN A 27 -6.76 -26.40 6.69
C GLN A 27 -5.67 -27.15 7.44
N PHE A 28 -6.07 -28.15 8.23
CA PHE A 28 -5.11 -29.09 8.80
C PHE A 28 -4.67 -30.09 7.73
N VAL A 29 -3.37 -30.15 7.50
CA VAL A 29 -2.71 -31.18 6.70
C VAL A 29 -2.05 -32.19 7.61
N LYS A 30 -2.06 -33.45 7.19
CA LYS A 30 -1.46 -34.55 7.96
C LYS A 30 -0.04 -34.80 7.48
N ASP A 31 0.92 -34.76 8.40
CA ASP A 31 2.29 -35.19 8.12
C ASP A 31 2.29 -36.66 7.70
N THR A 32 2.89 -36.92 6.53
CA THR A 32 2.98 -38.26 5.93
C THR A 32 3.83 -39.23 6.76
N LYS A 33 4.73 -38.74 7.63
CA LYS A 33 5.60 -39.55 8.48
C LYS A 33 5.03 -39.80 9.87
N SER A 34 4.75 -38.73 10.62
CA SER A 34 4.29 -38.83 12.01
C SER A 34 2.78 -39.01 12.15
N GLY A 35 2.01 -38.60 11.14
CA GLY A 35 0.56 -38.49 11.23
C GLY A 35 0.05 -37.31 12.04
N CYS A 36 0.94 -36.43 12.55
CA CYS A 36 0.57 -35.17 13.21
C CYS A 36 -0.23 -34.28 12.25
N LEU A 37 -1.23 -33.57 12.79
CA LEU A 37 -1.91 -32.48 12.10
C LEU A 37 -1.14 -31.16 12.26
N VAL A 38 -0.95 -30.47 11.15
CA VAL A 38 -0.29 -29.17 11.02
C VAL A 38 -1.24 -28.22 10.31
N TRP A 39 -1.36 -26.99 10.79
CA TRP A 39 -2.12 -25.96 10.12
C TRP A 39 -1.37 -25.47 8.87
N ASN A 40 -2.07 -25.42 7.75
CA ASN A 40 -1.56 -24.94 6.46
C ASN A 40 -2.53 -23.90 5.91
N ASP A 41 -2.04 -22.67 5.79
CA ASP A 41 -2.74 -21.48 5.31
C ASP A 41 -2.27 -21.03 3.91
N VAL A 42 -1.52 -21.88 3.19
CA VAL A 42 -0.92 -21.53 1.90
C VAL A 42 -1.65 -22.19 0.73
N ASP A 43 -1.48 -23.50 0.57
CA ASP A 43 -2.06 -24.28 -0.53
C ASP A 43 -2.43 -25.67 -0.04
N ALA A 44 -3.68 -26.06 -0.28
CA ALA A 44 -4.22 -27.35 0.09
C ALA A 44 -3.46 -28.55 -0.48
N ALA A 45 -2.77 -28.38 -1.62
CA ALA A 45 -2.00 -29.42 -2.29
C ALA A 45 -0.62 -29.70 -1.67
N MET A 46 -0.14 -28.84 -0.77
CA MET A 46 1.17 -29.02 -0.15
C MET A 46 1.21 -30.21 0.81
N THR A 47 2.37 -30.85 0.86
CA THR A 47 2.67 -31.86 1.88
C THR A 47 3.66 -31.31 2.89
N VAL A 48 3.65 -31.88 4.09
CA VAL A 48 4.52 -31.45 5.19
C VAL A 48 5.25 -32.64 5.81
N THR A 49 6.41 -32.35 6.39
CA THR A 49 7.06 -33.24 7.37
C THR A 49 7.35 -32.50 8.66
N TRP A 50 7.09 -33.13 9.80
CA TRP A 50 7.38 -32.61 11.13
C TRP A 50 8.35 -33.52 11.88
N SER A 51 9.40 -32.94 12.47
CA SER A 51 10.41 -33.71 13.23
C SER A 51 10.17 -33.75 14.74
N GLY A 52 9.20 -33.00 15.26
CA GLY A 52 8.90 -32.92 16.69
C GLY A 52 7.83 -33.91 17.14
N SER A 53 7.28 -33.70 18.34
CA SER A 53 6.24 -34.57 18.91
C SER A 53 4.84 -34.32 18.32
N CYS A 54 3.98 -35.34 18.41
CA CYS A 54 2.53 -35.17 18.29
C CYS A 54 1.89 -35.19 19.69
N LYS A 55 1.03 -34.21 19.99
CA LYS A 55 0.18 -34.21 21.18
C LYS A 55 -1.28 -34.05 20.74
N ASP A 56 -2.15 -34.92 21.24
CA ASP A 56 -3.58 -34.98 20.89
C ASP A 56 -3.84 -35.03 19.36
N GLY A 57 -2.91 -35.64 18.62
CA GLY A 57 -2.97 -35.75 17.15
C GLY A 57 -2.41 -34.54 16.39
N TYR A 58 -1.98 -33.49 17.07
CA TYR A 58 -1.43 -32.28 16.47
C TYR A 58 0.09 -32.17 16.67
N ALA A 59 0.78 -31.50 15.74
CA ALA A 59 2.18 -31.12 15.95
C ALA A 59 2.29 -30.19 17.17
N ASP A 60 3.16 -30.56 18.11
CA ASP A 60 3.30 -29.86 19.39
C ASP A 60 4.74 -30.00 19.91
N GLY A 61 5.28 -28.92 20.48
CA GLY A 61 6.65 -28.84 20.97
C GLY A 61 7.64 -28.29 19.94
N SER A 62 8.94 -28.42 20.22
CA SER A 62 10.01 -27.92 19.34
C SER A 62 10.35 -28.93 18.24
N GLY A 63 10.67 -28.43 17.05
CA GLY A 63 11.09 -29.25 15.93
C GLY A 63 11.27 -28.46 14.64
N THR A 64 11.39 -29.19 13.55
CA THR A 64 11.50 -28.66 12.19
C THR A 64 10.29 -29.08 11.38
N LEU A 65 9.57 -28.09 10.85
CA LEU A 65 8.46 -28.25 9.91
C LEU A 65 8.97 -27.89 8.51
N THR A 66 8.79 -28.78 7.54
CA THR A 66 9.18 -28.53 6.14
C THR A 66 7.96 -28.68 5.24
N TRP A 67 7.72 -27.68 4.40
CA TRP A 67 6.67 -27.68 3.39
C TRP A 67 7.23 -28.06 2.03
N PHE A 68 6.46 -28.87 1.30
CA PHE A 68 6.81 -29.34 -0.03
C PHE A 68 5.69 -29.02 -1.02
N ASP A 69 6.08 -28.42 -2.15
CA ASP A 69 5.26 -28.34 -3.36
C ASP A 69 5.88 -29.23 -4.45
N ASN A 70 5.11 -30.20 -4.95
CA ASN A 70 5.57 -31.17 -5.96
C ASN A 70 6.94 -31.80 -5.61
N ASN A 71 7.12 -32.19 -4.35
CA ASN A 71 8.36 -32.74 -3.75
C ASN A 71 9.55 -31.76 -3.62
N ASN A 72 9.41 -30.50 -4.02
CA ASN A 72 10.43 -29.48 -3.79
C ASN A 72 10.14 -28.77 -2.47
N ILE A 73 11.20 -28.51 -1.69
CA ILE A 73 11.09 -27.69 -0.47
C ILE A 73 10.74 -26.27 -0.89
N VAL A 74 9.70 -25.70 -0.27
CA VAL A 74 9.31 -24.29 -0.47
C VAL A 74 9.53 -23.46 0.78
N ALA A 75 9.42 -24.07 1.95
CA ALA A 75 9.66 -23.41 3.22
C ALA A 75 10.13 -24.42 4.28
N THR A 76 10.90 -23.92 5.24
CA THR A 76 11.27 -24.64 6.47
C THR A 76 11.09 -23.72 7.66
N TYR A 77 10.46 -24.22 8.72
CA TYR A 77 10.32 -23.56 10.01
C TYR A 77 11.06 -24.37 11.07
N ILE A 78 11.89 -23.70 11.85
CA ILE A 78 12.60 -24.25 13.00
C ILE A 78 12.13 -23.49 14.22
N GLY A 79 11.41 -24.16 15.12
CA GLY A 79 10.89 -23.50 16.32
C GLY A 79 9.82 -24.30 17.04
N GLU A 80 8.96 -23.59 17.76
CA GLU A 80 7.89 -24.17 18.57
C GLU A 80 6.57 -24.29 17.78
N MET A 81 5.83 -25.35 18.05
CA MET A 81 4.46 -25.55 17.59
C MET A 81 3.54 -25.86 18.76
N GLN A 82 2.28 -25.46 18.65
CA GLN A 82 1.23 -25.81 19.61
C GLN A 82 -0.07 -26.07 18.87
N LYS A 83 -0.70 -27.23 19.14
CA LYS A 83 -1.96 -27.64 18.48
C LYS A 83 -1.92 -27.53 16.95
N GLY A 84 -0.77 -27.83 16.35
CA GLY A 84 -0.56 -27.79 14.91
C GLY A 84 -0.27 -26.41 14.33
N TYR A 85 -0.28 -25.35 15.14
CA TYR A 85 0.07 -23.99 14.73
C TYR A 85 1.52 -23.67 15.06
N VAL A 86 2.18 -22.92 14.18
CA VAL A 86 3.48 -22.30 14.47
C VAL A 86 3.29 -21.20 15.51
N THR A 87 4.08 -21.24 16.58
CA THR A 87 3.98 -20.32 17.71
C THR A 87 5.34 -20.12 18.38
N GLY A 88 5.46 -19.11 19.25
CA GLY A 88 6.65 -18.90 20.05
C GLY A 88 7.86 -18.49 19.22
N LYS A 89 9.06 -18.70 19.74
CA LYS A 89 10.29 -18.32 19.04
C LYS A 89 10.60 -19.31 17.92
N GLY A 90 10.98 -18.79 16.75
CA GLY A 90 11.40 -19.63 15.65
C GLY A 90 12.05 -18.86 14.51
N LYS A 91 12.32 -19.61 13.44
CA LYS A 91 12.86 -19.10 12.19
C LYS A 91 12.24 -19.80 11.00
N TYR A 92 11.62 -19.02 10.12
CA TYR A 92 11.25 -19.44 8.78
C TYR A 92 12.38 -19.18 7.79
N ILE A 93 12.57 -20.12 6.88
CA ILE A 93 13.43 -20.03 5.70
C ILE A 93 12.52 -20.31 4.51
N TYR A 94 12.40 -19.35 3.61
CA TYR A 94 11.60 -19.44 2.39
C TYR A 94 12.56 -19.61 1.21
N GLU A 95 12.47 -20.75 0.55
CA GLU A 95 13.39 -21.11 -0.55
C GLU A 95 13.25 -20.09 -1.69
N GLY A 96 14.38 -19.52 -2.11
CA GLY A 96 14.40 -18.48 -3.14
C GLY A 96 13.96 -17.09 -2.70
N TRP A 97 13.64 -16.88 -1.42
CA TRP A 97 13.12 -15.60 -0.90
C TRP A 97 13.94 -15.00 0.23
N GLY A 98 14.17 -15.75 1.31
CA GLY A 98 14.80 -15.18 2.50
C GLY A 98 14.46 -15.93 3.77
N SER A 99 14.56 -15.23 4.90
CA SER A 99 14.23 -15.78 6.22
C SER A 99 13.54 -14.75 7.11
N ALA A 100 12.68 -15.23 7.98
CA ALA A 100 12.05 -14.45 9.04
C ALA A 100 12.33 -15.11 10.39
N GLU A 101 12.80 -14.34 11.37
CA GLU A 101 13.19 -14.83 12.69
C GLU A 101 12.57 -13.93 13.77
N GLY A 102 11.99 -14.54 14.80
CA GLY A 102 11.34 -13.79 15.88
C GLY A 102 10.32 -14.64 16.61
N ASN A 103 9.32 -13.98 17.20
CA ASN A 103 8.19 -14.64 17.83
C ASN A 103 7.01 -14.75 16.86
N PHE A 104 6.40 -15.94 16.78
CA PHE A 104 5.29 -16.22 15.90
C PHE A 104 4.01 -16.48 16.71
N VAL A 105 2.88 -16.08 16.15
CA VAL A 105 1.54 -16.41 16.67
C VAL A 105 0.71 -16.89 15.49
N ASN A 106 0.30 -18.16 15.53
CA ASN A 106 -0.43 -18.83 14.44
C ASN A 106 0.25 -18.70 13.08
N GLY A 107 1.58 -18.82 13.04
CA GLY A 107 2.38 -18.67 11.82
C GLY A 107 2.78 -17.23 11.49
N THR A 108 2.14 -16.22 12.07
CA THR A 108 2.43 -14.81 11.76
C THR A 108 3.50 -14.23 12.69
N LEU A 109 4.48 -13.51 12.13
CA LEU A 109 5.54 -12.83 12.89
C LEU A 109 4.94 -11.67 13.72
N GLN A 110 5.25 -11.64 15.01
CA GLN A 110 4.73 -10.67 15.98
C GLN A 110 5.83 -10.22 16.95
N GLY A 111 5.77 -8.96 17.36
CA GLY A 111 6.75 -8.37 18.28
C GLY A 111 8.15 -8.25 17.64
N ASN A 112 9.19 -8.28 18.47
CA ASN A 112 10.56 -8.12 17.95
C ASN A 112 10.94 -9.27 17.00
N GLY A 113 11.36 -8.91 15.80
CA GLY A 113 11.75 -9.86 14.77
C GLY A 113 12.70 -9.25 13.74
N LYS A 114 13.09 -10.10 12.78
CA LYS A 114 13.99 -9.75 11.70
C LYS A 114 13.63 -10.52 10.44
N ILE A 115 13.55 -9.82 9.32
CA ILE A 115 13.40 -10.40 7.98
C ILE A 115 14.68 -10.09 7.19
N LEU A 116 15.23 -11.12 6.56
CA LEU A 116 16.37 -11.03 5.65
C LEU A 116 15.94 -11.57 4.29
N MET A 117 16.09 -10.76 3.25
CA MET A 117 15.77 -11.13 1.87
C MET A 117 17.03 -11.58 1.15
N LEU A 118 16.91 -12.53 0.21
CA LEU A 118 18.04 -12.97 -0.63
C LEU A 118 18.60 -11.84 -1.50
N THR A 119 17.79 -10.83 -1.80
CA THR A 119 18.18 -9.58 -2.48
C THR A 119 19.14 -8.72 -1.66
N GLY A 120 19.36 -9.06 -0.39
CA GLY A 120 20.17 -8.27 0.56
C GLY A 120 19.35 -7.30 1.41
N GLY A 121 18.05 -7.15 1.12
CA GLY A 121 17.13 -6.34 1.91
C GLY A 121 16.96 -6.86 3.33
N LYS A 122 16.77 -5.94 4.29
CA LYS A 122 16.63 -6.27 5.71
C LYS A 122 15.58 -5.42 6.40
N LEU A 123 14.70 -6.06 7.15
CA LEU A 123 13.78 -5.42 8.10
C LEU A 123 14.06 -5.94 9.50
N GLU A 124 14.11 -5.07 10.50
CA GLU A 124 14.36 -5.44 11.89
C GLU A 124 13.66 -4.46 12.82
N GLY A 125 12.92 -4.98 13.81
CA GLY A 125 12.16 -4.15 14.73
C GLY A 125 10.92 -4.86 15.24
N ASN A 126 9.90 -4.09 15.61
CA ASN A 126 8.63 -4.60 16.09
C ASN A 126 7.69 -4.92 14.93
N PHE A 127 7.17 -6.13 14.88
CA PHE A 127 6.22 -6.60 13.89
C PHE A 127 4.80 -6.69 14.47
N VAL A 128 3.81 -6.30 13.67
CA VAL A 128 2.38 -6.46 13.96
C VAL A 128 1.74 -7.10 12.74
N ASP A 129 1.13 -8.26 12.93
CA ASP A 129 0.47 -9.02 11.86
C ASP A 129 1.39 -9.30 10.64
N GLY A 130 2.67 -9.56 10.92
CA GLY A 130 3.69 -9.84 9.90
C GLY A 130 4.33 -8.59 9.28
N GLU A 131 3.85 -7.39 9.62
CA GLU A 131 4.36 -6.12 9.10
C GLU A 131 5.30 -5.43 10.07
N LEU A 132 6.37 -4.83 9.56
CA LEU A 132 7.20 -3.96 10.38
C LEU A 132 6.39 -2.71 10.76
N LEU A 133 6.32 -2.44 12.06
CA LEU A 133 5.82 -1.20 12.65
C LEU A 133 6.99 -0.46 13.31
N ASP A 134 7.68 0.36 12.52
CA ASP A 134 8.89 1.09 12.90
C ASP A 134 8.58 2.54 13.26
N LEU A 135 8.48 2.79 14.57
CA LEU A 135 8.52 4.11 15.19
C LEU A 135 9.50 4.08 16.36
N ASP A 136 10.05 5.23 16.76
CA ASP A 136 10.83 5.25 17.99
C ASP A 136 9.91 5.00 19.19
N ALA A 137 10.42 4.34 20.23
CA ALA A 137 9.62 3.87 21.36
C ALA A 137 8.76 4.98 22.02
N SER A 138 9.25 6.22 22.03
CA SER A 138 8.53 7.39 22.57
C SER A 138 7.27 7.75 21.79
N TYR A 139 7.18 7.38 20.51
CA TYR A 139 6.02 7.60 19.65
C TYR A 139 5.18 6.33 19.53
N LEU A 140 5.83 5.16 19.42
CA LEU A 140 5.15 3.87 19.33
C LEU A 140 4.18 3.66 20.52
N ASN A 141 4.61 3.98 21.75
CA ASN A 141 3.77 3.87 22.95
C ASN A 141 2.56 4.83 22.96
N LYS A 142 2.54 5.83 22.06
CA LYS A 142 1.45 6.81 21.92
C LYS A 142 0.59 6.57 20.69
N LEU A 143 1.06 5.73 19.76
CA LEU A 143 0.30 5.32 18.59
C LEU A 143 -0.89 4.48 19.04
N LYS A 144 -2.08 4.83 18.56
CA LYS A 144 -3.32 4.09 18.84
C LYS A 144 -3.87 3.51 17.56
N LYS A 145 -4.27 2.23 17.57
CA LYS A 145 -5.16 1.62 16.56
C LYS A 145 -6.60 1.81 17.03
N ILE A 146 -7.43 2.45 16.22
CA ILE A 146 -8.83 2.72 16.53
C ILE A 146 -9.68 1.92 15.55
N ASP A 147 -10.47 0.98 16.08
CA ASP A 147 -11.51 0.29 15.33
C ASP A 147 -12.64 1.29 15.00
N SER A 148 -13.03 1.37 13.74
CA SER A 148 -14.10 2.27 13.29
C SER A 148 -15.50 1.71 13.53
N GLY A 149 -15.63 0.42 13.82
CA GLY A 149 -16.88 -0.32 13.89
C GLY A 149 -17.53 -0.59 12.52
N ILE A 150 -16.87 -0.23 11.42
CA ILE A 150 -17.36 -0.48 10.05
C ILE A 150 -16.80 -1.81 9.56
N GLU A 151 -17.68 -2.76 9.30
CA GLU A 151 -17.30 -4.05 8.71
C GLU A 151 -16.91 -3.89 7.23
N ASP A 152 -15.76 -4.45 6.84
CA ASP A 152 -15.26 -4.36 5.47
C ASP A 152 -15.93 -5.39 4.55
N THR A 153 -17.20 -5.15 4.24
CA THR A 153 -17.99 -6.04 3.36
C THR A 153 -17.67 -5.88 1.87
N GLN A 154 -16.87 -4.88 1.50
CA GLN A 154 -16.51 -4.57 0.11
C GLN A 154 -15.03 -4.79 -0.18
N GLU A 155 -14.27 -5.29 0.79
CA GLU A 155 -12.85 -5.62 0.69
C GLU A 155 -12.01 -4.41 0.26
N ILE A 156 -12.34 -3.23 0.80
CA ILE A 156 -11.61 -1.98 0.51
C ILE A 156 -10.26 -1.91 1.23
N TYR A 157 -10.02 -2.83 2.18
CA TYR A 157 -8.75 -3.05 2.83
C TYR A 157 -8.34 -4.52 2.83
N ARG A 158 -7.04 -4.75 2.85
CA ARG A 158 -6.48 -6.10 2.97
C ARG A 158 -6.82 -6.75 4.31
N GLY A 159 -7.26 -8.00 4.27
CA GLY A 159 -7.62 -8.78 5.46
C GLY A 159 -9.12 -8.81 5.70
N ASN A 160 -9.53 -9.41 6.83
CA ASN A 160 -10.94 -9.53 7.19
C ASN A 160 -11.23 -8.75 8.48
N GLY A 161 -12.45 -8.22 8.58
CA GLY A 161 -12.99 -7.69 9.83
C GLY A 161 -13.40 -6.23 9.70
N THR A 162 -13.19 -5.47 10.77
CA THR A 162 -13.55 -4.06 10.84
C THR A 162 -12.42 -3.18 10.30
N LEU A 163 -12.80 -2.15 9.56
CA LEU A 163 -11.90 -1.07 9.15
C LEU A 163 -11.42 -0.31 10.38
N PHE A 164 -10.20 0.19 10.32
CA PHE A 164 -9.55 0.88 11.43
C PHE A 164 -8.68 2.03 10.93
N TYR A 165 -8.27 2.89 11.85
CA TYR A 165 -7.22 3.86 11.57
C TYR A 165 -6.22 3.91 12.72
N TYR A 166 -4.95 4.17 12.38
CA TYR A 166 -3.94 4.52 13.35
C TYR A 166 -3.92 6.03 13.57
N ALA A 167 -3.70 6.45 14.82
CA ALA A 167 -3.56 7.86 15.19
C ALA A 167 -2.34 8.06 16.10
N LEU A 168 -1.45 8.96 15.70
CA LEU A 168 -0.37 9.48 16.53
C LEU A 168 -0.67 10.93 16.90
N ALA A 169 -1.35 11.11 18.04
CA ALA A 169 -1.92 12.39 18.43
C ALA A 169 -1.04 13.17 19.42
N PRO A 170 -0.64 14.43 19.12
CA PRO A 170 -0.04 15.32 20.10
C PRO A 170 -1.09 15.78 21.13
N GLN A 171 -0.64 16.45 22.20
CA GLN A 171 -1.55 16.93 23.25
C GLN A 171 -2.51 18.02 22.76
N ASN A 172 -2.04 18.90 21.87
CA ASN A 172 -2.84 19.95 21.26
C ASN A 172 -2.76 19.79 19.74
N VAL A 173 -3.88 19.55 19.07
CA VAL A 173 -3.90 19.31 17.62
C VAL A 173 -4.14 20.63 16.89
N LYS A 174 -3.15 21.09 16.12
CA LYS A 174 -3.21 22.30 15.29
C LYS A 174 -3.51 22.02 13.83
N GLY A 175 -3.35 20.78 13.38
CA GLY A 175 -3.66 20.31 12.04
C GLY A 175 -3.62 18.79 11.99
N VAL A 176 -4.06 18.22 10.87
CA VAL A 176 -4.10 16.76 10.67
C VAL A 176 -3.41 16.42 9.36
N LEU A 177 -2.47 15.49 9.41
CA LEU A 177 -1.94 14.80 8.23
C LEU A 177 -2.58 13.42 8.15
N VAL A 178 -3.26 13.15 7.03
CA VAL A 178 -3.80 11.83 6.71
C VAL A 178 -2.89 11.17 5.67
N LEU A 179 -2.45 9.95 5.94
CA LEU A 179 -1.67 9.11 5.04
C LEU A 179 -2.54 7.95 4.55
N LEU A 180 -2.76 7.91 3.24
CA LEU A 180 -3.52 6.88 2.55
C LEU A 180 -2.56 5.84 1.93
N PRO A 181 -2.76 4.54 2.21
CA PRO A 181 -1.92 3.49 1.64
C PRO A 181 -2.02 3.38 0.12
N SER A 182 -0.94 2.87 -0.50
CA SER A 182 -0.94 2.40 -1.88
C SER A 182 -1.65 1.05 -2.03
N THR A 183 -1.91 0.60 -3.26
CA THR A 183 -2.63 -0.65 -3.52
C THR A 183 -1.99 -1.84 -2.82
N GLY A 184 -2.76 -2.52 -1.96
CA GLY A 184 -2.30 -3.67 -1.18
C GLY A 184 -1.29 -3.37 -0.07
N GLU A 185 -0.98 -2.10 0.22
CA GLU A 185 -0.07 -1.69 1.28
C GLU A 185 -0.76 -1.65 2.64
N GLY A 186 -0.17 -2.25 3.67
CA GLY A 186 -0.70 -2.22 5.02
C GLY A 186 -0.45 -0.89 5.72
N ALA A 187 -1.33 -0.56 6.66
CA ALA A 187 -1.22 0.67 7.43
C ALA A 187 0.08 0.73 8.24
N GLU A 188 0.55 -0.42 8.76
CA GLU A 188 1.81 -0.57 9.47
C GLU A 188 3.01 -0.23 8.58
N ASN A 189 3.02 -0.71 7.33
CA ASN A 189 4.05 -0.33 6.35
C ASN A 189 4.03 1.18 6.03
N VAL A 190 2.85 1.79 5.88
CA VAL A 190 2.74 3.25 5.66
C VAL A 190 3.35 4.02 6.83
N ILE A 191 3.07 3.62 8.07
CA ILE A 191 3.62 4.23 9.28
C ILE A 191 5.15 4.14 9.25
N SER A 192 5.68 2.94 9.04
CA SER A 192 7.13 2.69 8.99
C SER A 192 7.81 3.52 7.91
N CYS A 193 7.21 3.59 6.71
CA CYS A 193 7.71 4.40 5.60
C CYS A 193 7.73 5.91 5.91
N ASN A 194 6.82 6.37 6.77
CA ASN A 194 6.65 7.77 7.13
C ASN A 194 7.17 8.09 8.54
N LYS A 195 7.96 7.21 9.16
CA LYS A 195 8.47 7.33 10.54
C LYS A 195 8.94 8.75 10.89
N LYS A 196 9.88 9.28 10.10
CA LYS A 196 10.46 10.61 10.33
C LYS A 196 9.40 11.71 10.22
N LEU A 197 8.54 11.66 9.20
CA LEU A 197 7.49 12.66 8.99
C LEU A 197 6.46 12.63 10.11
N MET A 198 6.05 11.45 10.57
CA MET A 198 5.12 11.28 11.68
C MET A 198 5.69 11.80 13.00
N HIS A 199 6.98 11.58 13.28
CA HIS A 199 7.66 12.17 14.44
C HIS A 199 7.63 13.71 14.36
N LEU A 200 8.02 14.27 13.21
CA LEU A 200 8.02 15.72 12.98
C LEU A 200 6.62 16.33 13.10
N CYS A 201 5.58 15.63 12.63
CA CYS A 201 4.19 16.04 12.81
C CYS A 201 3.83 16.11 14.29
N TYR A 202 4.09 15.04 15.04
CA TYR A 202 3.80 14.97 16.47
C TYR A 202 4.48 16.14 17.23
N ASP A 203 5.77 16.35 17.00
CA ASP A 203 6.55 17.40 17.67
C ASP A 203 6.07 18.81 17.32
N ASN A 204 5.44 18.98 16.16
CA ASN A 204 4.87 20.25 15.70
C ASN A 204 3.35 20.34 15.84
N ASN A 205 2.75 19.54 16.74
CA ASN A 205 1.32 19.60 17.05
C ASN A 205 0.39 19.25 15.87
N ILE A 206 0.85 18.43 14.94
CA ILE A 206 0.05 17.87 13.85
C ILE A 206 -0.27 16.41 14.19
N LEU A 207 -1.56 16.06 14.15
CA LEU A 207 -2.02 14.68 14.28
C LEU A 207 -1.73 13.92 12.99
N SER A 208 -0.97 12.82 13.06
CA SER A 208 -0.82 11.90 11.94
C SER A 208 -1.85 10.77 12.03
N VAL A 209 -2.51 10.47 10.92
CA VAL A 209 -3.53 9.42 10.80
C VAL A 209 -3.22 8.53 9.61
N VAL A 210 -3.30 7.21 9.78
CA VAL A 210 -3.16 6.24 8.69
C VAL A 210 -4.41 5.38 8.64
N LEU A 211 -5.08 5.33 7.48
CA LEU A 211 -6.35 4.61 7.33
C LEU A 211 -6.13 3.20 6.74
N SER A 212 -7.00 2.26 7.12
CA SER A 212 -7.09 0.96 6.48
C SER A 212 -7.92 1.05 5.17
N THR A 213 -7.34 1.56 4.09
CA THR A 213 -7.99 1.63 2.76
C THR A 213 -6.92 1.49 1.68
N ASN A 214 -6.88 0.35 1.00
CA ASN A 214 -5.81 0.03 0.05
C ASN A 214 -6.26 -0.80 -1.17
N TYR A 215 -7.57 -1.01 -1.36
CA TYR A 215 -8.16 -1.71 -2.51
C TYR A 215 -9.45 -1.06 -3.04
N ASN A 216 -9.70 0.19 -2.66
CA ASN A 216 -10.90 0.89 -3.13
C ASN A 216 -10.89 1.12 -4.65
N LYS A 217 -12.08 1.32 -5.21
CA LYS A 217 -12.31 1.40 -6.66
C LYS A 217 -12.31 2.83 -7.22
N GLY A 218 -11.50 3.72 -6.67
CA GLY A 218 -11.67 5.16 -6.85
C GLY A 218 -12.86 5.68 -6.04
N LEU A 219 -12.72 6.85 -5.42
CA LEU A 219 -13.71 7.42 -4.51
C LEU A 219 -15.01 7.86 -5.19
N GLU A 220 -14.98 8.12 -6.50
CA GLU A 220 -16.15 8.42 -7.32
C GLU A 220 -17.08 7.22 -7.51
N ALA A 221 -16.52 6.00 -7.49
CA ALA A 221 -17.25 4.75 -7.68
C ALA A 221 -17.40 3.93 -6.39
N ASP A 222 -16.58 4.19 -5.37
CA ASP A 222 -16.53 3.42 -4.13
C ASP A 222 -17.20 4.14 -2.93
N THR A 223 -18.51 3.92 -2.80
CA THR A 223 -19.29 4.48 -1.70
C THR A 223 -18.88 3.97 -0.32
N ALA A 224 -18.35 2.74 -0.22
CA ALA A 224 -17.89 2.18 1.05
C ALA A 224 -16.63 2.89 1.53
N ALA A 225 -15.66 3.09 0.62
CA ALA A 225 -14.46 3.88 0.91
C ALA A 225 -14.80 5.32 1.26
N MET A 226 -15.67 5.99 0.48
CA MET A 226 -16.09 7.35 0.79
C MET A 226 -16.78 7.48 2.15
N ASN A 227 -17.65 6.53 2.49
CA ASN A 227 -18.30 6.50 3.81
C ASN A 227 -17.28 6.28 4.94
N PHE A 228 -16.30 5.40 4.73
CA PHE A 228 -15.25 5.14 5.71
C PHE A 228 -14.38 6.38 5.95
N LEU A 229 -13.92 7.07 4.89
CA LEU A 229 -13.16 8.32 4.99
C LEU A 229 -13.97 9.39 5.74
N ASN A 230 -15.23 9.61 5.34
CA ASN A 230 -16.09 10.61 5.96
C ASN A 230 -16.36 10.35 7.44
N THR A 231 -16.60 9.08 7.79
CA THR A 231 -16.84 8.66 9.17
C THR A 231 -15.56 8.85 9.99
N THR A 232 -14.42 8.43 9.47
CA THR A 232 -13.12 8.53 10.13
C THR A 232 -12.73 9.99 10.37
N PHE A 233 -12.85 10.87 9.38
CA PHE A 233 -12.53 12.30 9.56
C PHE A 233 -13.46 12.97 10.58
N SER A 234 -14.75 12.62 10.56
CA SER A 234 -15.70 13.09 11.57
C SER A 234 -15.37 12.60 12.99
N ASP A 235 -14.92 11.35 13.13
CA ASP A 235 -14.45 10.80 14.41
C ASP A 235 -13.18 11.51 14.89
N ILE A 236 -12.21 11.76 14.00
CA ILE A 236 -10.97 12.47 14.31
C ILE A 236 -11.24 13.87 14.87
N ILE A 237 -12.14 14.63 14.22
CA ILE A 237 -12.54 15.97 14.68
C ILE A 237 -13.09 15.90 16.10
N LYS A 238 -14.01 14.97 16.36
CA LYS A 238 -14.67 14.83 17.68
C LYS A 238 -13.70 14.34 18.75
N LYS A 239 -12.90 13.32 18.45
CA LYS A 239 -12.07 12.60 19.41
C LYS A 239 -10.82 13.36 19.81
N TYR A 240 -10.23 14.10 18.88
CA TYR A 240 -8.97 14.83 19.09
C TYR A 240 -9.15 16.35 19.09
N ASN A 241 -10.39 16.85 19.03
CA ASN A 241 -10.70 18.27 18.87
C ASN A 241 -9.91 18.89 17.70
N ALA A 242 -9.79 18.12 16.61
CA ALA A 242 -8.98 18.50 15.47
C ALA A 242 -9.68 19.60 14.65
N PRO A 243 -8.96 20.63 14.17
CA PRO A 243 -9.52 21.66 13.30
C PRO A 243 -9.99 21.08 11.96
N ALA A 244 -11.30 21.12 11.70
CA ALA A 244 -11.94 20.54 10.52
C ALA A 244 -11.45 21.16 9.18
N ASP A 245 -10.92 22.37 9.22
CA ASP A 245 -10.41 23.15 8.10
C ASP A 245 -8.89 22.99 7.87
N LYS A 246 -8.19 22.21 8.72
CA LYS A 246 -6.71 22.04 8.65
C LYS A 246 -6.29 20.59 8.46
N PHE A 247 -7.03 19.87 7.63
CA PHE A 247 -6.67 18.53 7.15
C PHE A 247 -5.81 18.62 5.89
N ILE A 248 -4.68 17.91 5.88
CA ILE A 248 -3.83 17.71 4.71
C ILE A 248 -3.88 16.21 4.37
N LEU A 249 -4.32 15.89 3.15
CA LEU A 249 -4.41 14.51 2.70
C LEU A 249 -3.16 14.15 1.88
N SER A 250 -2.58 12.99 2.12
CA SER A 250 -1.43 12.50 1.38
C SER A 250 -1.53 10.99 1.14
N GLY A 251 -0.90 10.51 0.08
CA GLY A 251 -0.81 9.08 -0.17
C GLY A 251 0.17 8.74 -1.28
N LEU A 252 0.61 7.47 -1.31
CA LEU A 252 1.41 6.89 -2.40
C LEU A 252 0.50 6.18 -3.39
N SER A 253 0.74 6.34 -4.70
CA SER A 253 0.00 5.61 -5.74
C SER A 253 -1.52 5.84 -5.63
N LEU A 254 -2.34 4.78 -5.58
CA LEU A 254 -3.77 4.81 -5.25
C LEU A 254 -4.09 5.70 -4.03
N GLY A 255 -3.26 5.70 -2.99
CA GLY A 255 -3.46 6.59 -1.84
C GLY A 255 -3.34 8.06 -2.21
N GLY A 256 -2.40 8.40 -3.10
CA GLY A 256 -2.19 9.77 -3.59
C GLY A 256 -3.29 10.20 -4.55
N GLU A 257 -3.76 9.28 -5.40
CA GLU A 257 -4.97 9.43 -6.21
C GLU A 257 -6.16 9.77 -5.30
N ASN A 258 -6.45 8.95 -4.30
CA ASN A 258 -7.54 9.17 -3.34
C ASN A 258 -7.40 10.49 -2.55
N ALA A 259 -6.18 10.90 -2.19
CA ALA A 259 -5.96 12.18 -1.51
C ALA A 259 -6.34 13.38 -2.39
N LEU A 260 -5.94 13.35 -3.67
CA LEU A 260 -6.30 14.37 -4.65
C LEU A 260 -7.80 14.29 -4.98
N GLN A 261 -8.34 13.09 -5.15
CA GLN A 261 -9.73 12.84 -5.50
C GLN A 261 -10.73 13.29 -4.43
N TYR A 262 -10.46 12.98 -3.16
CA TYR A 262 -11.30 13.49 -2.06
C TYR A 262 -11.26 15.04 -2.03
N THR A 263 -10.09 15.62 -2.33
CA THR A 263 -9.87 17.06 -2.35
C THR A 263 -10.67 17.75 -3.46
N GLU A 264 -10.70 17.22 -4.69
CA GLU A 264 -11.57 17.72 -5.76
C GLU A 264 -13.06 17.48 -5.47
N ILE A 265 -13.43 16.31 -4.94
CA ILE A 265 -14.83 15.96 -4.65
C ILE A 265 -15.41 16.94 -3.61
N SER A 266 -14.63 17.31 -2.59
CA SER A 266 -15.03 18.30 -1.58
C SER A 266 -15.28 19.71 -2.14
N ARG A 267 -14.92 19.95 -3.40
CA ARG A 267 -15.07 21.23 -4.12
C ARG A 267 -16.04 21.16 -5.29
N SER A 268 -16.27 19.97 -5.85
CA SER A 268 -17.20 19.77 -6.96
C SER A 268 -18.67 19.87 -6.54
N GLY A 269 -18.96 19.56 -5.27
CA GLY A 269 -20.34 19.50 -4.76
C GLY A 269 -21.13 18.28 -5.24
N LYS A 270 -20.51 17.35 -5.98
CA LYS A 270 -21.16 16.14 -6.50
C LYS A 270 -21.47 15.11 -5.41
N PHE A 271 -20.61 15.03 -4.38
CA PHE A 271 -20.74 14.06 -3.30
C PHE A 271 -20.58 14.72 -1.93
N TYR A 272 -21.13 14.08 -0.90
CA TYR A 272 -20.93 14.51 0.48
C TYR A 272 -19.48 14.26 0.92
N THR A 273 -18.88 15.28 1.52
CA THR A 273 -17.59 15.19 2.21
C THR A 273 -17.70 15.81 3.60
N SER A 274 -17.12 15.14 4.59
CA SER A 274 -17.12 15.59 5.99
C SER A 274 -16.14 16.73 6.25
N ILE A 275 -15.14 16.91 5.38
CA ILE A 275 -14.13 17.95 5.45
C ILE A 275 -13.86 18.52 4.06
N LYS A 276 -13.27 19.72 4.04
CA LYS A 276 -12.69 20.32 2.84
C LYS A 276 -11.18 20.45 3.08
N PRO A 277 -10.33 19.55 2.55
CA PRO A 277 -8.91 19.53 2.87
C PRO A 277 -8.24 20.88 2.60
N LEU A 278 -7.37 21.29 3.53
CA LEU A 278 -6.53 22.48 3.42
C LEU A 278 -5.56 22.37 2.25
N ALA A 279 -5.01 21.17 2.04
CA ALA A 279 -4.06 20.85 0.98
C ALA A 279 -4.04 19.36 0.67
N ALA A 280 -3.45 18.99 -0.47
CA ALA A 280 -3.22 17.60 -0.84
C ALA A 280 -1.78 17.35 -1.33
N ILE A 281 -1.24 16.18 -1.00
CA ILE A 281 0.08 15.72 -1.41
C ILE A 281 -0.05 14.37 -2.12
N GLY A 282 0.25 14.33 -3.42
CA GLY A 282 0.39 13.08 -4.15
C GLY A 282 1.83 12.59 -4.12
N VAL A 283 2.06 11.37 -3.64
CA VAL A 283 3.35 10.68 -3.75
C VAL A 283 3.24 9.70 -4.92
N ASP A 284 3.82 10.10 -6.05
CA ASP A 284 3.81 9.39 -7.33
C ASP A 284 2.46 8.76 -7.79
N PRO A 285 1.30 9.44 -7.65
CA PRO A 285 0.01 8.86 -8.02
C PRO A 285 -0.19 8.86 -9.54
N PRO A 286 -0.93 7.88 -10.11
CA PRO A 286 -1.55 8.11 -11.40
C PRO A 286 -2.62 9.22 -11.26
N VAL A 287 -2.73 10.09 -12.26
CA VAL A 287 -3.71 11.20 -12.24
C VAL A 287 -4.60 11.26 -13.48
N ASP A 288 -4.25 10.52 -14.54
CA ASP A 288 -5.02 10.38 -15.77
C ASP A 288 -5.24 8.88 -16.04
N MET A 289 -6.46 8.39 -15.72
CA MET A 289 -6.81 6.97 -15.82
C MET A 289 -6.90 6.50 -17.28
N ALA A 290 -7.24 7.40 -18.21
CA ALA A 290 -7.29 7.06 -19.63
C ALA A 290 -5.87 6.81 -20.15
N ASN A 291 -4.93 7.71 -19.84
CA ASN A 291 -3.54 7.54 -20.24
C ASN A 291 -2.89 6.34 -19.54
N LEU A 292 -3.21 6.08 -18.27
CA LEU A 292 -2.73 4.88 -17.56
C LEU A 292 -3.16 3.59 -18.26
N TYR A 293 -4.43 3.52 -18.69
CA TYR A 293 -4.95 2.38 -19.46
C TYR A 293 -4.26 2.23 -20.81
N ASP A 294 -4.14 3.32 -21.58
CA ASP A 294 -3.54 3.28 -22.92
C ASP A 294 -2.05 2.88 -22.86
N ARG A 295 -1.30 3.40 -21.87
CA ARG A 295 0.10 3.03 -21.64
C ARG A 295 0.25 1.57 -21.24
N ALA A 296 -0.62 1.03 -20.39
CA ALA A 296 -0.61 -0.39 -20.06
C ALA A 296 -0.78 -1.26 -21.32
N LYS A 297 -1.64 -0.87 -22.28
CA LYS A 297 -1.76 -1.58 -23.57
C LYS A 297 -0.49 -1.51 -24.40
N GLU A 298 0.14 -0.34 -24.47
CA GLU A 298 1.40 -0.15 -25.19
C GLU A 298 2.52 -1.00 -24.59
N GLU A 299 2.64 -1.02 -23.27
CA GLU A 299 3.64 -1.81 -22.54
C GLU A 299 3.46 -3.33 -22.74
N ILE A 300 2.23 -3.84 -22.68
CA ILE A 300 1.95 -5.25 -23.01
C ILE A 300 2.49 -5.58 -24.41
N ALA A 301 2.28 -4.71 -25.39
CA ALA A 301 2.79 -4.90 -26.75
C ALA A 301 4.33 -4.85 -26.83
N LEU A 302 5.00 -4.12 -25.93
CA LEU A 302 6.45 -4.10 -25.83
C LEU A 302 7.00 -5.38 -25.19
N TYR A 303 6.42 -5.84 -24.09
CA TYR A 303 6.88 -7.03 -23.37
C TYR A 303 6.64 -8.32 -24.15
N THR A 304 5.52 -8.43 -24.86
CA THR A 304 5.16 -9.63 -25.62
C THR A 304 6.14 -9.94 -26.75
N ARG A 305 6.89 -8.95 -27.26
CA ARG A 305 7.92 -9.12 -28.29
C ARG A 305 9.09 -10.00 -27.86
N ASP A 306 9.39 -10.07 -26.56
CA ASP A 306 10.51 -10.85 -25.99
C ASP A 306 10.10 -11.53 -24.67
N SER A 307 8.86 -12.05 -24.64
CA SER A 307 8.25 -12.62 -23.42
C SER A 307 9.05 -13.76 -22.79
N ALA A 308 9.82 -14.51 -23.59
CA ALA A 308 10.64 -15.62 -23.12
C ALA A 308 11.83 -15.19 -22.24
N ASN A 309 12.32 -13.95 -22.38
CA ASN A 309 13.55 -13.48 -21.75
C ASN A 309 13.32 -12.35 -20.73
N LEU A 310 12.08 -12.15 -20.28
CA LEU A 310 11.78 -11.11 -19.30
C LEU A 310 12.43 -11.42 -17.94
N THR A 311 13.17 -10.44 -17.41
CA THR A 311 13.57 -10.43 -15.99
C THR A 311 12.33 -10.39 -15.09
N ASP A 312 12.43 -10.83 -13.84
CA ASP A 312 11.26 -10.89 -12.94
C ASP A 312 10.62 -9.52 -12.68
N SER A 313 11.41 -8.44 -12.61
CA SER A 313 10.87 -7.07 -12.51
C SER A 313 9.99 -6.66 -13.70
N LYS A 314 10.32 -7.15 -14.89
CA LYS A 314 9.55 -6.91 -16.13
C LYS A 314 8.32 -7.79 -16.21
N LYS A 315 8.39 -9.04 -15.73
CA LYS A 315 7.20 -9.90 -15.59
C LYS A 315 6.19 -9.30 -14.62
N ALA A 316 6.67 -8.78 -13.49
CA ALA A 316 5.81 -8.09 -12.52
C ALA A 316 5.08 -6.92 -13.19
N ALA A 317 5.81 -6.05 -13.90
CA ALA A 317 5.22 -4.92 -14.62
C ALA A 317 4.22 -5.36 -15.71
N LEU A 318 4.53 -6.39 -16.49
CA LEU A 318 3.58 -6.95 -17.45
C LEU A 318 2.29 -7.46 -16.77
N ASN A 319 2.41 -8.11 -15.61
CA ASN A 319 1.23 -8.53 -14.86
C ASN A 319 0.43 -7.32 -14.35
N GLU A 320 1.10 -6.22 -13.99
CA GLU A 320 0.46 -4.97 -13.57
C GLU A 320 -0.38 -4.41 -14.71
N ASP A 321 0.18 -4.38 -15.91
CA ASP A 321 -0.51 -3.88 -17.10
C ASP A 321 -1.76 -4.71 -17.40
N TYR A 322 -1.65 -6.05 -17.38
CA TYR A 322 -2.82 -6.91 -17.53
C TYR A 322 -3.88 -6.67 -16.47
N PHE A 323 -3.46 -6.50 -15.22
CA PHE A 323 -4.37 -6.18 -14.12
C PHE A 323 -5.06 -4.83 -14.36
N LEU A 324 -4.33 -3.78 -14.75
CA LEU A 324 -4.89 -2.45 -14.99
C LEU A 324 -5.96 -2.46 -16.09
N ILE A 325 -5.71 -3.17 -17.21
CA ILE A 325 -6.69 -3.28 -18.29
C ILE A 325 -7.96 -4.01 -17.81
N ASP A 326 -7.81 -5.18 -17.19
CA ASP A 326 -8.95 -5.96 -16.70
C ASP A 326 -9.73 -5.20 -15.60
N TYR A 327 -9.01 -4.51 -14.72
CA TYR A 327 -9.56 -3.68 -13.67
C TYR A 327 -10.42 -2.55 -14.23
N PHE A 328 -9.88 -1.75 -15.16
CA PHE A 328 -10.61 -0.63 -15.74
C PHE A 328 -11.75 -1.07 -16.66
N ASP A 329 -11.58 -2.15 -17.42
CA ASP A 329 -12.67 -2.71 -18.23
C ASP A 329 -13.84 -3.15 -17.34
N LYS A 330 -13.59 -3.73 -16.15
CA LYS A 330 -14.62 -4.08 -15.16
C LYS A 330 -15.22 -2.86 -14.47
N LEU A 331 -14.38 -1.90 -14.07
CA LEU A 331 -14.80 -0.71 -13.32
C LEU A 331 -15.65 0.22 -14.20
N TYR A 332 -15.15 0.57 -15.37
CA TYR A 332 -15.79 1.54 -16.26
C TYR A 332 -16.69 0.87 -17.31
N GLY A 333 -16.57 -0.44 -17.54
CA GLY A 333 -17.38 -1.17 -18.52
C GLY A 333 -16.89 -1.01 -19.95
N GLY A 334 -15.61 -0.68 -20.15
CA GLY A 334 -14.98 -0.55 -21.46
C GLY A 334 -13.70 0.30 -21.44
N SER A 335 -13.08 0.44 -22.60
CA SER A 335 -11.87 1.23 -22.81
C SER A 335 -12.14 2.75 -22.80
N PRO A 336 -11.11 3.61 -22.65
CA PRO A 336 -11.26 5.07 -22.72
C PRO A 336 -11.91 5.57 -24.00
N LYS A 337 -11.73 4.85 -25.11
CA LYS A 337 -12.38 5.16 -26.38
C LYS A 337 -13.89 4.89 -26.37
N GLU A 338 -14.32 3.89 -25.63
CA GLU A 338 -15.72 3.44 -25.58
C GLU A 338 -16.54 4.20 -24.53
N VAL A 339 -15.92 4.52 -23.39
CA VAL A 339 -16.59 5.19 -22.25
C VAL A 339 -15.78 6.38 -21.72
N PRO A 340 -15.41 7.37 -22.57
CA PRO A 340 -14.48 8.43 -22.23
C PRO A 340 -14.87 9.24 -20.98
N GLU A 341 -16.16 9.53 -20.81
CA GLU A 341 -16.65 10.32 -19.67
C GLU A 341 -16.37 9.65 -18.32
N LYS A 342 -16.41 8.32 -18.23
CA LYS A 342 -16.11 7.60 -16.98
C LYS A 342 -14.64 7.72 -16.59
N TYR A 343 -13.75 7.67 -17.57
CA TYR A 343 -12.32 7.89 -17.32
C TYR A 343 -12.04 9.35 -16.93
N VAL A 344 -12.76 10.32 -17.49
CA VAL A 344 -12.69 11.72 -17.03
C VAL A 344 -13.20 11.84 -15.59
N GLU A 345 -14.29 11.16 -15.22
CA GLU A 345 -14.83 11.17 -13.87
C GLU A 345 -13.87 10.59 -12.81
N GLY A 346 -13.15 9.51 -13.15
CA GLY A 346 -12.16 8.90 -12.26
C GLY A 346 -10.77 9.54 -12.27
N SER A 347 -10.49 10.47 -13.20
CA SER A 347 -9.18 11.12 -13.30
C SER A 347 -9.15 12.47 -12.58
N GLN A 348 -8.07 12.75 -11.86
CA GLN A 348 -7.85 14.09 -11.29
C GLN A 348 -7.40 15.07 -12.36
N TYR A 349 -6.78 14.57 -13.43
CA TYR A 349 -6.38 15.35 -14.59
C TYR A 349 -6.70 14.57 -15.86
N SER A 350 -7.22 15.26 -16.86
CA SER A 350 -7.43 14.67 -18.19
C SER A 350 -6.75 15.53 -19.23
N LEU A 351 -5.63 15.04 -19.77
CA LEU A 351 -4.81 15.78 -20.74
C LEU A 351 -5.64 16.24 -21.96
N ASN A 352 -6.56 15.37 -22.40
CA ASN A 352 -7.38 15.60 -23.58
C ASN A 352 -8.61 16.50 -23.32
N HIS A 353 -8.78 17.02 -22.10
CA HIS A 353 -9.90 17.89 -21.75
C HIS A 353 -9.44 19.36 -21.57
N PRO A 354 -9.99 20.34 -22.32
CA PRO A 354 -9.47 21.71 -22.34
C PRO A 354 -9.46 22.46 -21.00
N ASP A 355 -10.33 22.08 -20.05
CA ASP A 355 -10.39 22.65 -18.70
C ASP A 355 -9.63 21.80 -17.65
N GLY A 356 -8.81 20.84 -18.11
CA GLY A 356 -8.04 19.93 -17.26
C GLY A 356 -8.86 18.82 -16.58
N GLY A 357 -10.15 18.67 -16.90
CA GLY A 357 -11.02 17.66 -16.28
C GLY A 357 -11.38 18.03 -14.86
N ASN A 358 -11.13 17.15 -13.88
CA ASN A 358 -11.38 17.44 -12.47
C ASN A 358 -10.31 18.36 -11.83
N ALA A 359 -9.17 18.59 -12.48
CA ALA A 359 -8.10 19.46 -11.98
C ALA A 359 -8.58 20.90 -11.75
N LYS A 360 -9.63 21.35 -12.46
CA LYS A 360 -10.27 22.65 -12.22
C LYS A 360 -10.74 22.85 -10.78
N TYR A 361 -11.08 21.78 -10.06
CA TYR A 361 -11.48 21.83 -8.65
C TYR A 361 -10.28 21.97 -7.70
N LEU A 362 -9.05 21.89 -8.21
CA LEU A 362 -7.82 21.99 -7.42
C LEU A 362 -7.11 23.34 -7.60
N ILE A 363 -7.64 24.26 -8.41
CA ILE A 363 -7.01 25.56 -8.71
C ILE A 363 -6.76 26.41 -7.46
N ASP A 364 -7.65 26.38 -6.47
CA ASP A 364 -7.52 27.23 -5.27
C ASP A 364 -6.88 26.51 -4.06
N VAL A 365 -6.24 25.36 -4.29
CA VAL A 365 -5.75 24.46 -3.23
C VAL A 365 -4.24 24.31 -3.34
N PRO A 366 -3.46 24.39 -2.25
CA PRO A 366 -2.08 23.92 -2.28
C PRO A 366 -2.03 22.45 -2.66
N ILE A 367 -1.34 22.14 -3.75
CA ILE A 367 -1.14 20.78 -4.25
C ILE A 367 0.36 20.56 -4.36
N ARG A 368 0.85 19.43 -3.85
CA ARG A 368 2.23 19.03 -4.08
C ARG A 368 2.29 17.61 -4.62
N ILE A 369 3.03 17.41 -5.71
CA ILE A 369 3.28 16.09 -6.27
C ILE A 369 4.77 15.77 -6.15
N TYR A 370 5.10 14.68 -5.47
CA TYR A 370 6.45 14.12 -5.45
C TYR A 370 6.54 12.98 -6.44
N THR A 371 7.59 12.95 -7.26
CA THR A 371 7.87 11.79 -8.12
C THR A 371 9.38 11.65 -8.30
N ASP A 372 9.85 10.42 -8.38
CA ASP A 372 11.25 10.11 -8.71
C ASP A 372 11.29 9.64 -10.18
N PRO A 373 11.54 10.55 -11.13
CA PRO A 373 11.37 10.24 -12.55
C PRO A 373 12.52 9.43 -13.14
N ASP A 374 13.33 8.72 -12.35
CA ASP A 374 14.55 8.02 -12.77
C ASP A 374 14.37 7.13 -14.02
N ILE A 375 14.55 7.76 -15.19
CA ILE A 375 14.29 7.18 -16.51
C ILE A 375 15.23 6.00 -16.75
N SER A 376 16.48 6.12 -16.30
CA SER A 376 17.49 5.06 -16.44
C SER A 376 17.07 3.81 -15.67
N TRP A 377 16.53 3.98 -14.47
CA TRP A 377 15.97 2.87 -13.71
C TRP A 377 14.75 2.26 -14.40
N GLN A 378 13.81 3.10 -14.88
CA GLN A 378 12.59 2.64 -15.56
C GLN A 378 12.91 1.83 -16.83
N MET A 379 13.83 2.32 -17.68
CA MET A 379 14.26 1.59 -18.88
C MET A 379 14.91 0.26 -18.53
N LYS A 380 15.76 0.23 -17.49
CA LYS A 380 16.49 -0.97 -17.07
C LYS A 380 15.56 -2.04 -16.49
N TYR A 381 14.65 -1.66 -15.59
CA TYR A 381 13.87 -2.60 -14.78
C TYR A 381 12.44 -2.83 -15.27
N LYS A 382 11.92 -1.94 -16.13
CA LYS A 382 10.53 -1.93 -16.59
C LYS A 382 10.41 -1.74 -18.10
N THR A 383 11.48 -1.51 -18.88
CA THR A 383 11.34 -1.21 -20.33
C THR A 383 10.44 0.02 -20.59
N ARG A 384 10.25 0.88 -19.57
CA ARG A 384 9.44 2.10 -19.64
C ARG A 384 10.34 3.27 -20.01
N ASP A 385 9.93 4.06 -20.98
CA ASP A 385 10.49 5.39 -21.24
C ASP A 385 9.69 6.47 -20.49
N TYR A 386 10.02 7.75 -20.72
CA TYR A 386 9.38 8.86 -20.02
C TYR A 386 7.85 8.90 -20.22
N TYR A 387 7.35 8.59 -21.41
CA TYR A 387 5.90 8.61 -21.71
C TYR A 387 5.13 7.49 -20.99
N HIS A 388 5.85 6.49 -20.52
CA HIS A 388 5.32 5.37 -19.74
C HIS A 388 5.42 5.60 -18.22
N MET A 389 5.60 6.85 -17.76
CA MET A 389 5.72 7.19 -16.34
C MET A 389 4.60 8.13 -15.84
N ASN A 390 4.14 7.95 -14.59
CA ASN A 390 3.13 8.83 -13.98
C ASN A 390 3.57 10.30 -13.99
N CYS A 391 4.89 10.56 -13.93
CA CYS A 391 5.44 11.91 -13.91
C CYS A 391 5.05 12.77 -15.11
N VAL A 392 4.75 12.17 -16.27
CA VAL A 392 4.27 12.92 -17.45
C VAL A 392 2.94 13.59 -17.14
N ASP A 393 1.95 12.80 -16.71
CA ASP A 393 0.60 13.30 -16.41
C ASP A 393 0.61 14.21 -15.18
N GLN A 394 1.39 13.86 -14.16
CA GLN A 394 1.57 14.68 -12.96
C GLN A 394 2.17 16.06 -13.28
N SER A 395 3.21 16.12 -14.11
CA SER A 395 3.83 17.38 -14.51
C SER A 395 2.88 18.24 -15.35
N ALA A 396 2.10 17.60 -16.23
CA ALA A 396 1.08 18.27 -17.03
C ALA A 396 -0.05 18.84 -16.14
N MET A 397 -0.53 18.08 -15.16
CA MET A 397 -1.53 18.53 -14.18
C MET A 397 -1.02 19.73 -13.38
N ILE A 398 0.18 19.65 -12.80
CA ILE A 398 0.74 20.77 -12.03
C ILE A 398 0.91 22.01 -12.90
N ASN A 399 1.43 21.85 -14.12
CA ASN A 399 1.55 22.96 -15.05
C ASN A 399 0.17 23.58 -15.38
N PHE A 400 -0.86 22.74 -15.62
CA PHE A 400 -2.24 23.20 -15.81
C PHE A 400 -2.74 24.03 -14.62
N LEU A 401 -2.50 23.57 -13.38
CA LEU A 401 -2.91 24.30 -12.18
C LEU A 401 -2.20 25.66 -12.08
N GLN A 402 -0.88 25.69 -12.32
CA GLN A 402 -0.07 26.90 -12.27
C GLN A 402 -0.52 27.96 -13.29
N ILE A 403 -0.71 27.57 -14.56
CA ILE A 403 -1.18 28.50 -15.59
C ILE A 403 -2.62 28.95 -15.36
N SER A 404 -3.42 28.13 -14.67
CA SER A 404 -4.78 28.45 -14.23
C SER A 404 -4.82 29.33 -12.97
N GLY A 405 -3.67 29.75 -12.43
CA GLY A 405 -3.56 30.71 -11.32
C GLY A 405 -3.18 30.11 -9.97
N ASN A 406 -3.01 28.79 -9.87
CA ASN A 406 -2.58 28.14 -8.64
C ASN A 406 -1.08 28.32 -8.40
N THR A 407 -0.71 29.39 -7.70
CA THR A 407 0.69 29.68 -7.32
C THR A 407 1.24 28.76 -6.22
N ARG A 408 0.42 27.84 -5.69
CA ARG A 408 0.78 26.88 -4.62
C ARG A 408 0.71 25.42 -5.10
N ALA A 409 0.59 25.20 -6.41
CA ALA A 409 0.75 23.89 -7.03
C ALA A 409 2.23 23.64 -7.35
N GLU A 410 2.80 22.57 -6.82
CA GLU A 410 4.24 22.27 -6.90
C GLU A 410 4.48 20.84 -7.38
N PHE A 411 5.41 20.69 -8.33
CA PHE A 411 5.94 19.41 -8.77
C PHE A 411 7.36 19.27 -8.24
N ILE A 412 7.61 18.23 -7.44
CA ILE A 412 8.88 17.98 -6.76
C ILE A 412 9.57 16.77 -7.41
N PRO A 413 10.58 16.99 -8.28
CA PRO A 413 11.37 15.92 -8.86
C PRO A 413 12.36 15.37 -7.82
N ALA A 414 12.00 14.27 -7.19
CA ALA A 414 12.76 13.58 -6.16
C ALA A 414 13.75 12.56 -6.74
N LEU A 415 14.52 12.97 -7.76
CA LEU A 415 15.39 12.07 -8.52
C LEU A 415 16.36 11.30 -7.62
N GLY A 416 16.31 9.98 -7.70
CA GLY A 416 17.21 9.08 -6.96
C GLY A 416 16.90 8.96 -5.47
N LYS A 417 15.78 9.49 -4.97
CA LYS A 417 15.40 9.44 -3.55
C LYS A 417 14.55 8.23 -3.17
N GLY A 418 14.02 7.47 -4.13
CA GLY A 418 13.11 6.36 -3.88
C GLY A 418 13.79 5.07 -3.40
N TYR A 419 13.48 4.62 -2.18
CA TYR A 419 13.97 3.42 -1.52
C TYR A 419 12.85 2.79 -0.67
N ARG A 420 12.82 1.47 -0.60
CA ARG A 420 11.94 0.70 0.29
C ARG A 420 12.56 0.60 1.69
N LEU A 421 11.75 0.17 2.67
CA LEU A 421 12.21 0.00 4.08
C LEU A 421 13.37 -0.99 4.22
N ASP A 422 13.47 -1.94 3.30
CA ASP A 422 14.55 -2.92 3.26
C ASP A 422 15.87 -2.36 2.69
N GLY A 423 15.88 -1.09 2.27
CA GLY A 423 17.03 -0.39 1.69
C GLY A 423 17.17 -0.54 0.17
N LEU A 424 16.30 -1.31 -0.50
CA LEU A 424 16.35 -1.47 -1.95
C LEU A 424 15.83 -0.23 -2.68
N ARG A 425 16.55 0.16 -3.72
CA ARG A 425 16.18 1.28 -4.59
C ARG A 425 14.90 0.99 -5.36
N HIS A 426 13.93 1.89 -5.28
CA HIS A 426 12.69 1.84 -6.07
C HIS A 426 12.07 3.25 -6.20
N PRO A 427 11.96 3.83 -7.41
CA PRO A 427 11.50 5.21 -7.60
C PRO A 427 10.05 5.45 -7.11
N HIS A 428 9.20 4.45 -7.21
CA HIS A 428 7.85 4.49 -6.67
C HIS A 428 7.85 4.06 -5.19
N SER A 429 8.21 4.98 -4.28
CA SER A 429 8.35 4.72 -2.84
C SER A 429 8.04 5.98 -2.02
N TRP A 430 7.57 5.82 -0.78
CA TRP A 430 7.34 6.92 0.16
C TRP A 430 8.56 7.79 0.44
N SER A 431 9.77 7.21 0.41
CA SER A 431 11.02 7.92 0.74
C SER A 431 11.37 9.05 -0.24
N ILE A 432 10.65 9.19 -1.35
CA ILE A 432 10.80 10.34 -2.26
C ILE A 432 10.36 11.65 -1.60
N VAL A 433 9.52 11.57 -0.56
CA VAL A 433 9.14 12.71 0.27
C VAL A 433 10.26 13.06 1.23
N ASP A 434 10.80 14.26 1.10
CA ASP A 434 11.73 14.80 2.10
C ASP A 434 10.95 15.27 3.33
N ALA A 435 11.09 14.54 4.44
CA ALA A 435 10.27 14.78 5.62
C ALA A 435 10.48 16.17 6.26
N ASP A 436 11.70 16.71 6.24
CA ASP A 436 12.00 18.03 6.86
C ASP A 436 11.42 19.17 6.01
N GLU A 437 11.51 19.03 4.69
CA GLU A 437 10.93 19.99 3.74
C GLU A 437 9.39 19.91 3.78
N CYS A 438 8.84 18.70 3.78
CA CYS A 438 7.40 18.47 3.80
C CYS A 438 6.74 19.04 5.07
N ILE A 439 7.30 18.80 6.27
CA ILE A 439 6.76 19.39 7.51
C ILE A 439 6.81 20.92 7.47
N THR A 440 7.88 21.50 6.92
CA THR A 440 8.03 22.96 6.80
C THR A 440 6.93 23.55 5.92
N TRP A 441 6.63 22.91 4.79
CA TRP A 441 5.53 23.30 3.91
C TRP A 441 4.17 23.20 4.61
N MET A 442 3.88 22.08 5.27
CA MET A 442 2.62 21.91 6.02
C MET A 442 2.44 22.95 7.11
N LEU A 443 3.50 23.26 7.87
CA LEU A 443 3.46 24.26 8.93
C LEU A 443 3.19 25.67 8.39
N ASN A 444 3.67 26.00 7.20
CA ASN A 444 3.37 27.29 6.56
C ASN A 444 1.89 27.43 6.18
N LEU A 445 1.22 26.33 5.84
CA LEU A 445 -0.20 26.31 5.50
C LEU A 445 -1.11 26.32 6.75
N ILE A 446 -0.69 25.63 7.82
CA ILE A 446 -1.47 25.46 9.05
C ILE A 446 -1.50 26.71 9.94
N LYS A 447 -0.71 27.75 9.61
CA LYS A 447 -0.56 28.97 10.43
C LYS A 447 -1.86 29.61 10.92
#